data_AF-A0A377M465-F1
#
_entry.id   AF-A0A377M465-F1
#
_cell.length_a   1.000
_cell.length_b   1.000
_cell.length_c   1.000
_cell.angle_alpha   90.00
_cell.angle_beta   90.00
_cell.angle_gamma   90.00
#
_symmetry.space_group_name_H-M   'P 1'
#
loop_
_entity.id
_entity.type
_entity.pdbx_description
1 polymer ?
#
loop_
_entity_poly.entity_id
_entity_poly.type
_entity_poly.pdbx_seq_one_letter_code
_entity_poly.pdbx_strand_id
1 'polypeptide(L)'
;MRNRWREQAGPGSGIWYDLAPHLLDQAVNLFGLPVSMTVDLAQLRPGAQTTDYFHAILSYPQRRIVLHGTMVAAAESARYIIHGTRGAM
;
A
#
# COMPACT_ATOMS: atom_id res chain seq x y z
N MET A 1 25.89 1.82 13.29
CA MET A 1 24.48 1.68 12.81
C MET A 1 24.06 3.02 12.21
N ARG A 2 23.58 3.02 10.97
CA ARG A 2 23.25 4.25 10.24
C ARG A 2 21.80 4.62 10.54
N ASN A 3 21.57 5.66 11.34
CA ASN A 3 20.24 6.17 11.65
C ASN A 3 19.57 6.67 10.35
N ARG A 4 18.69 5.84 9.78
CA ARG A 4 17.79 6.28 8.70
C ARG A 4 16.67 7.08 9.34
N TRP A 5 16.71 8.40 9.16
CA TRP A 5 15.67 9.32 9.64
C TRP A 5 14.25 8.93 9.17
N ARG A 6 14.12 8.21 8.05
CA ARG A 6 12.86 7.62 7.55
C ARG A 6 12.24 6.53 8.45
N GLU A 7 13.03 5.94 9.36
CA GLU A 7 12.59 4.85 10.24
C GLU A 7 12.31 5.33 11.67
N GLN A 8 12.38 6.64 11.92
CA GLN A 8 12.04 7.23 13.21
C GLN A 8 10.57 7.61 13.27
N ALA A 9 9.94 7.39 14.43
CA ALA A 9 8.57 7.81 14.69
C ALA A 9 8.43 9.33 14.52
N GLY A 10 7.49 9.76 13.70
CA GLY A 10 7.19 11.17 13.45
C GLY A 10 6.03 11.35 12.46
N PRO A 11 5.43 12.55 12.36
CA PRO A 11 4.41 12.84 11.37
C PRO A 11 4.90 12.51 9.95
N GLY A 12 4.11 11.77 9.18
CA GLY A 12 4.47 11.39 7.80
C GLY A 12 5.52 10.29 7.68
N SER A 13 5.84 9.56 8.76
CA SER A 13 6.79 8.44 8.75
C SER A 13 6.12 7.09 8.42
N GLY A 14 6.92 6.13 7.95
CA GLY A 14 6.45 4.78 7.62
C GLY A 14 6.03 4.61 6.15
N ILE A 15 5.91 3.35 5.74
CA ILE A 15 5.75 3.01 4.33
C ILE A 15 4.41 3.45 3.75
N TRP A 16 3.39 3.71 4.58
CA TRP A 16 2.14 4.31 4.13
C TRP A 16 2.41 5.68 3.52
N TYR A 17 3.15 6.56 4.20
CA TYR A 17 3.45 7.89 3.67
C TYR A 17 4.54 7.89 2.60
N ASP A 18 5.44 6.90 2.61
CA ASP A 18 6.53 6.81 1.63
C ASP A 18 6.10 6.16 0.30
N LEU A 19 5.23 5.15 0.35
CA LEU A 19 4.88 4.32 -0.82
C LEU A 19 3.43 4.45 -1.26
N ALA A 20 2.47 4.57 -0.34
CA ALA A 20 1.06 4.59 -0.71
C ALA A 20 0.69 5.77 -1.64
N PRO A 21 1.26 7.00 -1.54
CA PRO A 21 0.98 8.07 -2.48
C PRO A 21 1.26 7.69 -3.94
N HIS A 22 2.33 6.92 -4.20
CA HIS A 22 2.66 6.48 -5.56
C HIS A 22 1.61 5.50 -6.11
N LEU A 23 1.12 4.59 -5.26
CA LEU A 23 0.09 3.62 -5.65
C LEU A 23 -1.29 4.27 -5.78
N LEU A 24 -1.61 5.21 -4.88
CA LEU A 24 -2.84 5.99 -4.91
C LEU A 24 -2.90 6.87 -6.16
N ASP A 25 -1.82 7.57 -6.49
CA ASP A 25 -1.72 8.37 -7.71
C ASP A 25 -1.97 7.50 -8.96
N GLN A 26 -1.30 6.36 -9.06
CA GLN A 26 -1.53 5.40 -10.15
C GLN A 26 -2.99 4.94 -10.24
N ALA A 27 -3.60 4.59 -9.10
CA ALA A 27 -4.99 4.15 -9.05
C ALA A 27 -5.96 5.27 -9.47
N VAL A 28 -5.76 6.49 -8.98
CA VAL A 28 -6.61 7.64 -9.31
C VAL A 28 -6.45 8.03 -10.78
N ASN A 29 -5.22 8.00 -11.31
CA ASN A 29 -4.95 8.34 -12.71
C ASN A 29 -5.60 7.33 -13.67
N LEU A 30 -5.56 6.03 -13.34
CA LEU A 30 -6.15 4.97 -14.17
C LEU A 30 -7.67 4.83 -14.02
N PHE A 31 -8.22 5.08 -12.82
CA PHE A 31 -9.57 4.66 -12.49
C PHE A 31 -10.46 5.77 -11.92
N GLY A 32 -9.92 6.98 -11.74
CA GLY A 32 -10.59 8.10 -11.08
C GLY A 32 -10.64 7.94 -9.57
N LEU A 33 -11.34 8.87 -8.90
CA LEU A 33 -11.53 8.82 -7.45
C LEU A 33 -12.42 7.61 -7.07
N PRO A 34 -12.05 6.86 -6.03
CA PRO A 34 -12.93 5.84 -5.47
C PRO A 34 -14.12 6.47 -4.74
N VAL A 35 -15.19 5.69 -4.57
CA VAL A 35 -16.35 6.06 -3.73
C VAL A 35 -15.96 6.06 -2.25
N SER A 36 -15.13 5.10 -1.84
CA SER A 36 -14.62 5.01 -0.48
C SER A 36 -13.30 4.24 -0.45
N MET A 37 -12.57 4.40 0.64
CA MET A 37 -11.34 3.66 0.90
C MET A 37 -11.34 3.16 2.34
N THR A 38 -10.99 1.89 2.53
CA THR A 38 -10.72 1.30 3.84
C THR A 38 -9.25 0.92 3.89
N VAL A 39 -8.57 1.28 4.98
CA VAL A 39 -7.13 1.06 5.13
C VAL A 39 -6.86 0.36 6.45
N ASP A 40 -6.12 -0.73 6.38
CA ASP A 40 -5.48 -1.38 7.51
C ASP A 40 -3.99 -1.01 7.53
N LEU A 41 -3.50 -0.54 8.68
CA LEU A 41 -2.12 -0.13 8.90
C LEU A 41 -1.57 -0.88 10.10
N ALA A 42 -0.36 -1.41 9.99
CA ALA A 42 0.25 -2.16 11.09
C ALA A 42 1.76 -1.96 11.20
N GLN A 43 2.27 -2.40 12.35
CA GLN A 43 3.68 -2.59 12.66
C GLN A 43 3.88 -4.09 12.90
N LEU A 44 4.40 -4.80 11.90
CA LEU A 44 4.50 -6.26 11.91
C LEU A 44 5.89 -6.77 12.33
N ARG A 45 6.96 -6.00 12.08
CA ARG A 45 8.30 -6.42 12.53
C ARG A 45 8.45 -6.19 14.04
N PRO A 46 9.11 -7.10 14.77
CA PRO A 46 9.47 -6.86 16.16
C PRO A 46 10.27 -5.56 16.32
N GLY A 47 9.79 -4.67 17.20
CA GLY A 47 10.44 -3.38 17.46
C GLY A 47 10.26 -2.32 16.36
N ALA A 48 9.37 -2.52 15.38
CA ALA A 48 9.05 -1.48 14.40
C ALA A 48 8.61 -0.18 15.09
N GLN A 49 9.16 0.95 14.64
CA GLN A 49 8.90 2.28 15.18
C GLN A 49 7.94 3.10 14.30
N THR A 50 7.70 2.65 13.07
CA THR A 50 6.84 3.29 12.08
C THR A 50 6.03 2.23 11.34
N THR A 51 4.92 2.62 10.71
CA THR A 51 4.09 1.71 9.90
C THR A 51 4.94 1.01 8.85
N ASP A 52 4.96 -0.31 8.89
CA ASP A 52 5.73 -1.17 7.96
C ASP A 52 4.84 -2.16 7.19
N TYR A 53 3.52 -1.98 7.32
CA TYR A 53 2.48 -2.70 6.60
C TYR A 53 1.31 -1.77 6.27
N PHE A 54 0.74 -1.92 5.07
CA PHE A 54 -0.58 -1.43 4.74
C PHE A 54 -1.34 -2.36 3.81
N HIS A 55 -2.66 -2.39 3.96
CA HIS A 55 -3.60 -2.99 3.03
C HIS A 55 -4.81 -2.06 2.85
N ALA A 56 -4.86 -1.40 1.69
CA ALA A 56 -5.91 -0.45 1.36
C ALA A 56 -6.83 -1.01 0.26
N ILE A 57 -8.14 -0.98 0.50
CA ILE A 57 -9.17 -1.33 -0.48
C ILE A 57 -9.84 -0.05 -0.94
N LEU A 58 -9.68 0.28 -2.21
CA LEU A 58 -10.39 1.37 -2.89
C LEU A 58 -11.63 0.78 -3.57
N SER A 59 -12.80 1.29 -3.15
CA SER A 59 -14.09 0.83 -3.64
C SER A 59 -14.60 1.73 -4.77
N TYR A 60 -14.89 1.13 -5.91
CA TYR A 60 -15.58 1.74 -7.04
C TYR A 60 -16.90 0.99 -7.27
N PRO A 61 -17.88 1.55 -8.02
CA PRO A 61 -19.16 0.87 -8.16
C PRO A 61 -19.08 -0.53 -8.78
N GLN A 62 -18.20 -0.74 -9.78
CA GLN A 62 -18.05 -2.05 -10.48
C GLN A 62 -16.65 -2.66 -10.40
N ARG A 63 -15.74 -2.14 -9.57
CA ARG A 63 -14.38 -2.67 -9.43
C ARG A 63 -13.84 -2.49 -8.02
N ARG A 64 -12.79 -3.24 -7.70
CA ARG A 64 -12.04 -3.14 -6.45
C ARG A 64 -10.58 -3.01 -6.82
N ILE A 65 -9.89 -2.11 -6.12
CA ILE A 65 -8.44 -1.95 -6.23
C ILE A 65 -7.87 -2.19 -4.85
N VAL A 66 -6.90 -3.09 -4.77
CA VAL A 66 -6.17 -3.36 -3.54
C VAL A 66 -4.76 -2.82 -3.69
N LEU A 67 -4.37 -1.93 -2.78
CA LEU A 67 -3.01 -1.42 -2.66
C LEU A 67 -2.41 -2.07 -1.42
N HIS A 68 -1.27 -2.73 -1.60
CA HIS A 68 -0.64 -3.48 -0.53
C HIS A 68 0.86 -3.19 -0.46
N GLY A 69 1.37 -3.12 0.76
CA GLY A 69 2.80 -3.02 1.02
C GLY A 69 3.14 -3.63 2.37
N THR A 70 4.24 -4.36 2.44
CA THR A 70 4.73 -5.00 3.66
C THR A 70 6.24 -5.07 3.65
N MET A 71 6.86 -4.84 4.81
CA MET A 71 8.30 -5.09 5.03
C MET A 71 8.56 -6.52 5.53
N VAL A 72 7.53 -7.37 5.62
CA VAL A 72 7.58 -8.76 6.08
C VAL A 72 7.12 -9.68 4.94
N ALA A 73 7.93 -9.74 3.87
CA ALA A 73 7.74 -10.68 2.77
C ALA A 73 9.05 -11.42 2.49
N ALA A 74 9.04 -12.75 2.61
CA ALA A 74 10.25 -13.57 2.38
C ALA A 74 10.54 -13.78 0.89
N ALA A 75 9.49 -13.80 0.06
CA ALA A 75 9.59 -13.92 -1.38
C ALA A 75 9.01 -12.67 -2.05
N GLU A 76 9.47 -12.39 -3.27
CA GLU A 76 8.88 -11.35 -4.11
C GLU A 76 7.44 -11.73 -4.47
N SER A 77 6.52 -10.77 -4.34
CA SER A 77 5.14 -10.91 -4.78
C SER A 77 4.94 -10.25 -6.14
N ALA A 78 3.93 -10.68 -6.88
CA ALA A 78 3.53 -9.98 -8.10
C ALA A 78 3.29 -8.49 -7.81
N ARG A 79 3.91 -7.62 -8.63
CA ARG A 79 3.77 -6.17 -8.49
C ARG A 79 2.36 -5.68 -8.88
N TYR A 80 1.78 -6.33 -9.88
CA TYR A 80 0.41 -6.09 -10.32
C TYR A 80 -0.26 -7.45 -10.53
N ILE A 81 -1.51 -7.53 -10.12
CA ILE A 81 -2.42 -8.63 -10.48
C ILE A 81 -3.71 -7.97 -10.94
N ILE A 82 -4.08 -8.19 -12.20
CA ILE A 82 -5.23 -7.56 -12.83
C ILE A 82 -6.13 -8.65 -13.37
N HIS A 83 -7.36 -8.73 -12.84
CA HIS A 83 -8.39 -9.64 -13.33
C HIS A 83 -9.46 -8.87 -14.10
N GLY A 84 -9.71 -9.30 -15.34
CA GLY A 84 -10.75 -8.75 -16.20
C GLY A 84 -11.62 -9.85 -16.79
N THR A 85 -12.75 -9.46 -17.38
CA THR A 85 -13.74 -10.40 -17.95
C THR A 85 -13.22 -11.20 -19.16
N ARG A 86 -12.10 -10.76 -19.77
CA ARG A 86 -11.51 -11.39 -20.95
C ARG A 86 -10.08 -11.91 -20.72
N GLY A 87 -9.61 -11.91 -19.48
CA GLY A 87 -8.25 -12.37 -19.16
C GLY A 87 -7.73 -11.80 -17.86
N ALA A 88 -6.56 -12.28 -17.45
CA ALA A 88 -5.83 -11.80 -16.28
C ALA A 88 -4.33 -11.65 -16.59
N MET A 89 -3.68 -10.75 -15.88
CA MET A 89 -2.23 -10.50 -15.92
C MET A 89 -1.68 -10.41 -14.50
#